data_AF-A0A5N5T3Q4-F1
#
_entry.id   AF-A0A5N5T3Q4-F1
#
_cell.length_a   1.000
_cell.length_b   1.000
_cell.length_c   1.000
_cell.angle_alpha   90.00
_cell.angle_beta   90.00
_cell.angle_gamma   90.00
#
_symmetry.space_group_name_H-M   'P 1'
#
loop_
_entity.id
_entity.type
_entity.pdbx_description
1 polymer ?
#
loop_
_entity_poly.entity_id
_entity_poly.type
_entity_poly.pdbx_seq_one_letter_code
_entity_poly.pdbx_strand_id
1 'polypeptide(L)'
;MQLSMMTIGMVLANIFTKYLILPILYPLKIISINEYIELRFKSTRLCQFFSFINVLKNTIVGAIILFASTIALASMTNFGTLTNILLLGSICTLYSSIGGFKAIIWTDVFQFFLMVIGIGMVVAIGFYQNGGIIETLHTASNGGRLEMFDYAGCDPTLLGILKRKEEILPYFVMNKMGSIPGLPGIFVSAIISGLL
;
A
#
# COMPACT_ATOMS: atom_id res chain seq x y z
N MET A 1 -11.59 13.58 -5.46
CA MET A 1 -10.62 14.66 -5.13
C MET A 1 -9.48 14.23 -4.21
N GLN A 2 -9.72 13.61 -3.04
CA GLN A 2 -8.60 13.24 -2.13
C GLN A 2 -7.56 12.30 -2.78
N LEU A 3 -8.01 11.31 -3.55
CA LEU A 3 -7.12 10.37 -4.25
C LEU A 3 -6.29 11.05 -5.37
N SER A 4 -6.88 11.97 -6.13
CA SER A 4 -6.17 12.72 -7.17
C SER A 4 -5.17 13.71 -6.58
N MET A 5 -5.50 14.35 -5.45
CA MET A 5 -4.56 15.20 -4.72
C MET A 5 -3.37 14.40 -4.16
N MET A 6 -3.60 13.20 -3.62
CA MET A 6 -2.53 12.32 -3.14
C MET A 6 -1.58 11.89 -4.26
N THR A 7 -2.12 11.47 -5.40
CA THR A 7 -1.30 11.01 -6.54
C THR A 7 -0.43 12.13 -7.13
N ILE A 8 -0.99 13.34 -7.31
CA ILE A 8 -0.22 14.51 -7.74
C ILE A 8 0.88 14.86 -6.72
N GLY A 9 0.55 14.83 -5.42
CA GLY A 9 1.52 15.08 -4.35
C GLY A 9 2.70 14.11 -4.36
N MET A 10 2.44 12.81 -4.55
CA MET A 10 3.49 11.79 -4.65
C MET A 10 4.40 12.00 -5.87
N VAL A 11 3.84 12.34 -7.03
CA VAL A 11 4.64 12.59 -8.24
C VAL A 11 5.55 13.80 -8.05
N LEU A 12 5.03 14.90 -7.49
CA LEU A 12 5.82 16.09 -7.18
C LEU A 12 6.92 15.80 -6.15
N ALA A 13 6.63 15.04 -5.10
CA ALA A 13 7.61 14.64 -4.10
C ALA A 13 8.76 13.82 -4.69
N ASN A 14 8.46 12.90 -5.62
CA ASN A 14 9.48 12.11 -6.32
C ASN A 14 10.39 12.97 -7.19
N ILE A 15 9.80 13.91 -7.95
CA ILE A 15 10.54 14.88 -8.76
C ILE A 15 11.46 15.72 -7.87
N PHE A 16 10.92 16.27 -6.78
CA PHE A 16 11.68 17.06 -5.82
C PHE A 16 12.84 16.27 -5.20
N THR A 17 12.59 15.01 -4.79
CA THR A 17 13.61 14.13 -4.21
C THR A 17 14.74 13.86 -5.20
N LYS A 18 14.42 13.60 -6.47
CA LYS A 18 15.41 13.34 -7.52
C LYS A 18 16.28 14.56 -7.80
N TYR A 19 15.70 15.76 -7.87
CA TYR A 19 16.43 16.96 -8.30
C TYR A 19 17.12 17.70 -7.15
N LEU A 20 16.60 17.64 -5.93
CA LEU A 20 17.15 18.40 -4.80
C LEU A 20 17.86 17.51 -3.79
N ILE A 21 17.21 16.43 -3.34
CA ILE A 21 17.73 15.60 -2.25
C ILE A 21 18.84 14.66 -2.73
N LEU A 22 18.66 14.02 -3.88
CA LEU A 22 19.61 13.06 -4.43
C LEU A 22 21.00 13.66 -4.74
N PRO A 23 21.14 14.81 -5.44
CA PRO A 23 22.47 15.38 -5.70
C PRO A 23 23.16 15.88 -4.43
N ILE A 24 22.40 16.20 -3.38
CA ILE A 24 22.97 16.59 -2.08
C ILE A 24 23.52 15.36 -1.35
N LEU A 25 22.80 14.23 -1.32
CA LEU A 25 23.19 13.06 -0.52
C LEU A 25 24.17 12.12 -1.23
N TYR A 26 24.03 11.94 -2.55
CA TYR A 26 24.84 10.99 -3.33
C TYR A 26 26.36 11.17 -3.20
N PRO A 27 26.93 12.40 -3.26
CA PRO A 27 28.39 12.57 -3.14
C PRO A 27 28.92 12.22 -1.75
N LEU A 28 28.09 12.24 -0.70
CA LEU A 28 28.53 11.91 0.66
C LEU A 28 28.67 10.40 0.90
N LYS A 29 28.12 9.54 0.02
CA LYS A 29 28.16 8.07 0.15
C LYS A 29 27.72 7.53 1.53
N ILE A 30 26.87 8.28 2.21
CA ILE A 30 26.29 7.91 3.51
C ILE A 30 25.09 6.99 3.31
N ILE A 31 24.95 6.02 4.21
CA ILE A 31 23.86 5.02 4.16
C ILE A 31 22.65 5.42 5.01
N SER A 32 22.83 6.37 5.95
CA SER A 32 21.78 6.79 6.86
C SER A 32 21.61 8.31 6.90
N ILE A 33 20.36 8.76 7.01
CA ILE A 33 20.02 10.18 7.14
C ILE A 33 20.54 10.75 8.46
N ASN A 34 20.62 9.93 9.51
CA ASN A 34 21.13 10.37 10.81
C ASN A 34 22.62 10.76 10.74
N GLU A 35 23.41 10.04 9.94
CA GLU A 35 24.82 10.36 9.67
C GLU A 35 24.97 11.71 8.93
N TYR A 36 24.03 12.05 8.03
CA TYR A 36 23.99 13.38 7.43
C TYR A 36 23.81 14.49 8.48
N ILE A 37 22.91 14.28 9.45
CA ILE A 37 22.63 15.24 10.52
C ILE A 37 23.87 15.43 11.39
N GLU A 38 24.59 14.36 11.69
CA GLU A 38 25.84 14.42 12.45
C GLU A 38 26.92 15.24 11.73
N LEU A 39 27.12 14.99 10.43
CA LEU A 39 28.08 15.75 9.61
C LEU A 39 27.71 17.24 9.51
N ARG A 40 26.42 17.57 9.50
CA ARG A 40 25.94 18.96 9.37
C ARG A 40 26.02 19.74 10.68
N PHE A 41 25.63 19.14 11.80
CA PHE A 41 25.49 19.84 13.09
C PHE A 41 26.62 19.56 14.10
N LYS A 42 27.52 18.61 13.81
CA LYS A 42 28.67 18.22 14.65
C LYS A 42 28.29 17.92 16.11
N SER A 43 27.06 17.46 16.36
CA SER A 43 26.53 17.20 17.70
C SER A 43 25.96 15.80 17.82
N THR A 44 26.61 14.97 18.63
CA THR A 44 26.20 13.56 18.85
C THR A 44 24.90 13.44 19.63
N ARG A 45 24.60 14.38 20.55
CA ARG A 45 23.35 14.38 21.33
C ARG A 45 22.11 14.64 20.47
N LEU A 46 22.24 15.54 19.50
CA LEU A 46 21.16 15.84 18.55
C LEU A 46 20.88 14.62 17.66
N CYS A 47 21.93 13.94 17.22
CA CYS A 47 21.82 12.72 16.41
C CYS A 47 21.11 11.58 17.16
N GLN A 48 21.45 11.36 18.44
CA GLN A 48 20.78 10.37 19.28
C GLN A 48 19.28 10.68 19.46
N PHE A 49 18.94 11.94 19.69
CA PHE A 49 17.54 12.38 19.83
C PHE A 49 16.73 12.19 18.53
N PHE A 50 17.26 12.62 17.39
CA PHE A 50 16.60 12.41 16.09
C PHE A 50 16.49 10.92 15.73
N SER A 51 17.52 10.13 16.01
CA SER A 51 17.49 8.68 15.80
C SER A 51 16.40 8.03 16.65
N PHE A 52 16.28 8.42 17.92
CA PHE A 52 15.23 7.93 18.82
C PHE A 52 13.83 8.26 18.31
N ILE A 53 13.60 9.52 17.89
CA ILE A 53 12.31 9.93 17.31
C ILE A 53 12.01 9.14 16.02
N ASN A 54 12.99 8.96 15.14
CA ASN A 54 12.78 8.25 13.88
C ASN A 54 12.46 6.77 14.09
N VAL A 55 13.13 6.10 15.03
CA VAL A 55 12.81 4.72 15.42
C VAL A 55 11.39 4.64 15.99
N LEU A 56 11.03 5.54 16.91
CA LEU A 56 9.69 5.58 17.50
C LEU A 56 8.59 5.80 16.44
N LYS A 57 8.82 6.74 15.51
CA LYS A 57 7.92 6.99 14.37
C LYS A 57 7.76 5.73 13.52
N ASN A 58 8.87 5.09 13.13
CA ASN A 58 8.83 3.91 12.26
C ASN A 58 8.13 2.72 12.94
N THR A 59 8.32 2.52 14.25
CA THR A 59 7.62 1.46 15.00
C THR A 59 6.11 1.71 15.08
N ILE A 60 5.68 2.95 15.34
CA ILE A 60 4.24 3.28 15.40
C ILE A 60 3.59 3.09 14.03
N VAL A 61 4.21 3.60 12.97
CA VAL A 61 3.68 3.46 11.60
C VAL A 61 3.65 1.98 11.19
N GLY A 62 4.69 1.21 11.49
CA GLY A 62 4.72 -0.23 11.25
C GLY A 62 3.60 -0.99 11.98
N ALA A 63 3.28 -0.60 13.22
CA ALA A 63 2.17 -1.21 13.97
C ALA A 63 0.79 -0.91 13.35
N ILE A 64 0.57 0.33 12.89
CA ILE A 64 -0.67 0.72 12.22
C ILE A 64 -0.85 -0.06 10.90
N ILE A 65 0.24 -0.18 10.13
CA ILE A 65 0.30 -0.94 8.89
C ILE A 65 -0.02 -2.42 9.12
N LEU A 66 0.63 -3.04 10.12
CA LEU A 66 0.39 -4.44 10.47
C LEU A 66 -1.08 -4.67 10.84
N PHE A 67 -1.66 -3.76 11.62
CA PHE A 67 -3.07 -3.85 11.95
C PHE A 67 -3.98 -3.81 10.71
N ALA A 68 -3.75 -2.87 9.78
CA ALA A 68 -4.51 -2.78 8.53
C ALA A 68 -4.40 -4.06 7.70
N SER A 69 -3.19 -4.63 7.57
CA SER A 69 -2.96 -5.87 6.82
C SER A 69 -3.68 -7.09 7.45
N THR A 70 -3.84 -7.12 8.78
CA THR A 70 -4.53 -8.22 9.48
C THR A 70 -6.03 -8.17 9.34
N ILE A 71 -6.64 -6.98 9.18
CA ILE A 71 -8.06 -6.83 8.86
C ILE A 71 -8.34 -7.40 7.48
N ALA A 72 -7.50 -7.08 6.49
CA ALA A 72 -7.61 -7.64 5.15
C ALA A 72 -7.49 -9.17 5.19
N LEU A 73 -6.53 -9.72 5.95
CA LEU A 73 -6.36 -11.16 6.09
C LEU A 73 -7.56 -11.83 6.81
N ALA A 74 -8.10 -11.19 7.85
CA ALA A 74 -9.25 -11.69 8.61
C ALA A 74 -10.54 -11.75 7.78
N SER A 75 -10.62 -11.03 6.65
CA SER A 75 -11.74 -11.17 5.71
C SER A 75 -11.74 -12.49 4.94
N MET A 76 -10.62 -13.23 4.96
CA MET A 76 -10.47 -14.52 4.27
C MET A 76 -10.28 -15.70 5.21
N THR A 77 -9.61 -15.50 6.34
CA THR A 77 -9.37 -16.57 7.32
C THR A 77 -10.46 -16.56 8.40
N ASN A 78 -10.95 -17.75 8.77
CA ASN A 78 -11.90 -17.92 9.88
C ASN A 78 -11.24 -17.79 11.27
N PHE A 79 -9.94 -17.47 11.33
CA PHE A 79 -9.20 -17.35 12.58
C PHE A 79 -9.47 -16.01 13.27
N GLY A 80 -9.30 -15.97 14.59
CA GLY A 80 -9.41 -14.73 15.35
C GLY A 80 -8.39 -13.68 14.89
N THR A 81 -8.77 -12.39 14.96
CA THR A 81 -7.91 -11.26 14.56
C THR A 81 -6.57 -11.25 15.29
N LEU A 82 -6.55 -11.59 16.58
CA LEU A 82 -5.34 -11.70 17.38
C LEU A 82 -4.39 -12.78 16.87
N THR A 83 -4.91 -13.94 16.45
CA THR A 83 -4.11 -15.03 15.87
C THR A 83 -3.48 -14.59 14.55
N ASN A 84 -4.23 -13.88 13.70
CA ASN A 84 -3.72 -13.32 12.45
C ASN A 84 -2.63 -12.26 12.67
N ILE A 85 -2.77 -11.40 13.69
CA ILE A 85 -1.75 -10.40 14.07
C ILE A 85 -0.45 -11.09 14.48
N LEU A 86 -0.50 -12.08 15.37
CA LEU A 86 0.69 -12.78 15.84
C LEU A 86 1.37 -13.56 14.71
N LEU A 87 0.60 -14.22 13.86
CA LEU A 87 1.13 -15.01 12.75
C LEU A 87 1.83 -14.12 11.71
N LEU A 88 1.16 -13.05 11.26
CA LEU A 88 1.72 -12.15 10.24
C LEU A 88 2.92 -11.37 10.79
N GLY A 89 2.85 -10.89 12.03
CA GLY A 89 3.96 -10.19 12.69
C GLY A 89 5.18 -11.09 12.90
N SER A 90 4.96 -12.36 13.27
CA SER A 90 6.04 -13.34 13.41
C SER A 90 6.73 -13.63 12.08
N ILE A 91 5.96 -13.91 11.02
CA ILE A 91 6.51 -14.13 9.68
C ILE A 91 7.30 -12.90 9.23
N CYS A 92 6.71 -11.70 9.37
CA CYS A 92 7.34 -10.42 9.03
C CYS A 92 8.70 -10.21 9.71
N THR A 93 8.72 -10.41 11.02
CA THR A 93 9.92 -10.21 11.83
C THR A 93 10.99 -11.24 11.48
N LEU A 94 10.61 -12.51 11.32
CA LEU A 94 11.56 -13.59 11.04
C LEU A 94 12.22 -13.42 9.66
N TYR A 95 11.44 -13.18 8.61
CA TYR A 95 12.04 -13.03 7.27
C TYR A 95 12.89 -11.75 7.19
N SER A 96 12.47 -10.66 7.82
CA SER A 96 13.21 -9.39 7.81
C SER A 96 14.51 -9.49 8.62
N SER A 97 14.47 -10.19 9.75
CA SER A 97 15.63 -10.42 10.63
C SER A 97 16.68 -11.30 9.95
N ILE A 98 16.27 -12.38 9.28
CA ILE A 98 17.19 -13.31 8.60
C ILE A 98 17.76 -12.69 7.32
N GLY A 99 16.93 -11.98 6.58
CA GLY A 99 17.26 -11.54 5.22
C GLY A 99 17.99 -10.19 5.11
N GLY A 100 17.87 -9.34 6.12
CA GLY A 100 18.43 -7.98 6.11
C GLY A 100 17.97 -7.13 4.93
N PHE A 101 18.71 -6.05 4.64
CA PHE A 101 18.35 -5.11 3.56
C PHE A 101 18.23 -5.75 2.17
N LYS A 102 19.03 -6.79 1.89
CA LYS A 102 19.01 -7.46 0.57
C LYS A 102 17.73 -8.26 0.36
N ALA A 103 17.25 -8.97 1.38
CA ALA A 103 16.02 -9.73 1.25
C ALA A 103 14.81 -8.81 1.08
N ILE A 104 14.79 -7.69 1.81
CA ILE A 104 13.70 -6.70 1.72
C ILE A 104 13.57 -6.17 0.27
N ILE A 105 14.70 -5.82 -0.37
CA ILE A 105 14.67 -5.37 -1.77
C ILE A 105 14.12 -6.44 -2.70
N TRP A 106 14.51 -7.71 -2.49
CA TRP A 106 14.00 -8.81 -3.30
C TRP A 106 12.50 -9.07 -3.08
N THR A 107 12.02 -8.94 -1.84
CA THR A 107 10.58 -9.05 -1.55
C THR A 107 9.80 -7.92 -2.20
N ASP A 108 10.32 -6.68 -2.20
CA ASP A 108 9.67 -5.54 -2.87
C ASP A 108 9.55 -5.73 -4.39
N VAL A 109 10.60 -6.28 -5.03
CA VAL A 109 10.57 -6.58 -6.46
C VAL A 109 9.50 -7.65 -6.78
N PHE A 110 9.46 -8.73 -5.99
CA PHE A 110 8.44 -9.76 -6.19
C PHE A 110 7.03 -9.22 -5.98
N GLN A 111 6.86 -8.37 -4.98
CA GLN A 111 5.61 -7.71 -4.64
C GLN A 111 5.10 -6.78 -5.73
N PHE A 112 6.00 -6.05 -6.39
CA PHE A 112 5.63 -5.23 -7.55
C PHE A 112 4.96 -6.07 -8.64
N PHE A 113 5.52 -7.25 -8.96
CA PHE A 113 4.92 -8.14 -9.96
C PHE A 113 3.56 -8.70 -9.49
N LEU A 114 3.44 -9.09 -8.22
CA LEU A 114 2.17 -9.57 -7.67
C LEU A 114 1.07 -8.51 -7.73
N MET A 115 1.38 -7.24 -7.43
CA MET A 115 0.42 -6.14 -7.52
C MET A 115 -0.03 -5.88 -8.97
N VAL A 116 0.91 -5.87 -9.93
CA VAL A 116 0.58 -5.65 -11.35
C VAL A 116 -0.31 -6.78 -11.89
N ILE A 117 0.03 -8.03 -11.60
CA ILE A 117 -0.78 -9.19 -12.00
C ILE A 117 -2.14 -9.15 -11.32
N GLY A 118 -2.20 -8.88 -10.01
CA GLY A 118 -3.44 -8.80 -9.25
C GLY A 118 -4.40 -7.75 -9.79
N ILE A 119 -3.92 -6.53 -10.03
CA ILE A 119 -4.73 -5.45 -10.60
C ILE A 119 -5.17 -5.80 -12.04
N GLY A 120 -4.26 -6.30 -12.86
CA GLY A 120 -4.57 -6.71 -14.24
C GLY A 120 -5.68 -7.76 -14.32
N MET A 121 -5.64 -8.75 -13.42
CA MET A 121 -6.67 -9.79 -13.33
C MET A 121 -8.03 -9.25 -12.87
N VAL A 122 -8.06 -8.39 -11.86
CA VAL A 122 -9.30 -7.75 -11.39
C VAL A 122 -9.95 -6.94 -12.51
N VAL A 123 -9.15 -6.18 -13.26
CA VAL A 123 -9.63 -5.37 -14.38
C VAL A 123 -10.17 -6.27 -15.51
N ALA A 124 -9.44 -7.33 -15.89
CA ALA A 124 -9.87 -8.26 -16.93
C ALA A 124 -11.19 -8.97 -16.60
N ILE A 125 -11.36 -9.45 -15.37
CA ILE A 125 -12.60 -10.07 -14.90
C ILE A 125 -13.73 -9.03 -14.83
N GLY A 126 -13.41 -7.81 -14.42
CA GLY A 126 -14.34 -6.68 -14.44
C GLY A 126 -14.89 -6.40 -15.84
N PHE A 127 -14.05 -6.47 -16.87
CA PHE A 127 -14.50 -6.32 -18.26
C PHE A 127 -15.35 -7.50 -18.74
N TYR A 128 -14.98 -8.73 -18.35
CA TYR A 128 -15.76 -9.92 -18.73
C TYR A 128 -17.17 -9.91 -18.15
N GLN A 129 -17.33 -9.55 -16.87
CA GLN A 129 -18.64 -9.54 -16.21
C GLN A 129 -19.59 -8.47 -16.74
N ASN A 130 -19.05 -7.38 -17.26
CA ASN A 130 -19.82 -6.22 -17.72
C ASN A 130 -20.05 -6.22 -19.24
N GLY A 131 -19.75 -7.32 -19.95
CA GLY A 131 -20.03 -7.44 -21.38
C GLY A 131 -19.01 -6.77 -22.31
N GLY A 132 -17.82 -6.39 -21.80
CA GLY A 132 -16.72 -5.82 -22.59
C GLY A 132 -16.26 -4.44 -22.12
N ILE A 133 -15.13 -3.98 -22.67
CA ILE A 133 -14.46 -2.72 -22.26
C ILE A 133 -15.34 -1.49 -22.57
N ILE A 134 -16.03 -1.50 -23.70
CA ILE A 134 -16.85 -0.37 -24.14
C ILE A 134 -18.07 -0.20 -23.22
N GLU A 135 -18.74 -1.30 -22.90
CA GLU A 135 -19.91 -1.30 -22.02
C GLU A 135 -19.54 -0.93 -20.58
N THR A 136 -18.36 -1.36 -20.11
CA THR A 136 -17.84 -0.88 -18.82
C THR A 136 -17.55 0.60 -18.80
N LEU A 137 -16.98 1.15 -19.88
CA LEU A 137 -16.66 2.56 -19.93
C LEU A 137 -17.94 3.40 -20.01
N HIS A 138 -18.94 2.94 -20.76
CA HIS A 138 -20.25 3.58 -20.82
C HIS A 138 -20.98 3.53 -19.46
N THR A 139 -20.96 2.38 -18.79
CA THR A 139 -21.51 2.22 -17.43
C THR A 139 -20.76 3.06 -16.40
N ALA A 140 -19.43 3.15 -16.51
CA ALA A 140 -18.60 3.99 -15.63
C ALA A 140 -18.83 5.49 -15.87
N SER A 141 -19.07 5.89 -17.12
CA SER A 141 -19.44 7.26 -17.48
C SER A 141 -20.81 7.62 -16.91
N ASN A 142 -21.81 6.76 -17.10
CA ASN A 142 -23.17 6.98 -16.59
C ASN A 142 -23.23 6.94 -15.06
N GLY A 143 -22.34 6.18 -14.42
CA GLY A 143 -22.19 6.15 -12.96
C GLY A 143 -21.36 7.29 -12.38
N GLY A 144 -20.90 8.25 -13.19
CA GLY A 144 -20.07 9.38 -12.74
C GLY A 144 -18.70 8.96 -12.18
N ARG A 145 -18.16 7.81 -12.61
CA ARG A 145 -16.91 7.26 -12.07
C ARG A 145 -15.68 7.63 -12.90
N LEU A 146 -15.88 8.24 -14.08
CA LEU A 146 -14.82 8.64 -15.02
C LEU A 146 -14.42 10.13 -14.89
N GLU A 147 -15.15 10.94 -14.14
CA GLU A 147 -14.84 12.36 -14.04
C GLU A 147 -13.76 12.59 -12.97
N MET A 148 -12.51 12.75 -13.42
CA MET A 148 -11.37 13.10 -12.57
C MET A 148 -11.43 14.55 -12.04
N PHE A 149 -12.26 15.42 -12.63
CA PHE A 149 -12.24 16.86 -12.38
C PHE A 149 -13.61 17.55 -12.23
N ASP A 150 -14.72 16.86 -12.39
CA ASP A 150 -16.04 17.41 -12.07
C ASP A 150 -16.70 16.56 -10.99
N TYR A 151 -17.34 17.21 -10.02
CA TYR A 151 -18.29 16.71 -9.02
C TYR A 151 -18.25 17.64 -7.80
N ALA A 152 -18.73 18.86 -8.01
CA ALA A 152 -19.54 19.49 -6.99
C ALA A 152 -20.88 18.71 -6.92
N GLY A 153 -21.01 17.81 -5.95
CA GLY A 153 -22.35 17.45 -5.45
C GLY A 153 -22.92 16.05 -5.70
N CYS A 154 -22.12 15.00 -5.90
CA CYS A 154 -22.66 13.64 -5.80
C CYS A 154 -21.66 12.69 -5.15
N ASP A 155 -21.61 12.73 -3.82
CA ASP A 155 -20.78 11.85 -3.01
C ASP A 155 -21.61 10.63 -2.58
N PRO A 156 -21.45 9.43 -3.18
CA PRO A 156 -22.12 8.20 -2.73
C PRO A 156 -21.65 7.77 -1.33
N THR A 157 -20.68 8.46 -0.75
CA THR A 157 -20.24 8.32 0.65
C THR A 157 -21.29 8.85 1.65
N LEU A 158 -22.22 9.71 1.22
CA LEU A 158 -23.28 10.31 2.06
C LEU A 158 -24.57 9.47 2.13
N LEU A 159 -24.68 8.38 1.36
CA LEU A 159 -25.89 7.54 1.28
C LEU A 159 -25.94 6.35 2.26
N GLY A 160 -24.95 6.19 3.14
CA GLY A 160 -25.04 5.27 4.30
C GLY A 160 -25.04 3.76 3.99
N ILE A 161 -24.76 3.33 2.75
CA ILE A 161 -24.85 1.91 2.34
C ILE A 161 -23.59 1.10 2.70
N LEU A 162 -22.49 1.73 3.13
CA LEU A 162 -21.19 1.05 3.31
C LEU A 162 -20.67 1.14 4.76
N LYS A 163 -20.65 0.00 5.46
CA LYS A 163 -20.17 -0.13 6.84
C LYS A 163 -18.63 0.01 6.97
N ARG A 164 -17.86 -0.24 5.90
CA ARG A 164 -16.42 0.08 5.77
C ARG A 164 -16.00 0.07 4.28
N LYS A 165 -15.44 1.17 3.76
CA LYS A 165 -15.06 1.32 2.33
C LYS A 165 -13.89 0.40 1.91
N GLU A 166 -13.11 -0.04 2.89
CA GLU A 166 -11.83 -0.76 2.73
C GLU A 166 -12.02 -2.28 2.56
N GLU A 167 -13.18 -2.84 2.93
CA GLU A 167 -13.47 -4.29 2.86
C GLU A 167 -14.17 -4.71 1.54
N ILE A 168 -14.64 -3.74 0.75
CA ILE A 168 -15.46 -3.98 -0.46
C ILE A 168 -14.69 -4.76 -1.52
N LEU A 169 -13.43 -4.36 -1.74
CA LEU A 169 -12.59 -4.93 -2.77
C LEU A 169 -12.19 -6.40 -2.48
N PRO A 170 -11.68 -6.73 -1.27
CA PRO A 170 -11.45 -8.14 -0.93
C PRO A 170 -12.75 -8.96 -0.91
N TYR A 171 -13.87 -8.42 -0.41
CA TYR A 171 -15.16 -9.11 -0.46
C TYR A 171 -15.64 -9.42 -1.88
N PHE A 172 -15.49 -8.46 -2.81
CA PHE A 172 -15.86 -8.63 -4.21
C PHE A 172 -15.02 -9.70 -4.90
N VAL A 173 -13.70 -9.66 -4.71
CA VAL A 173 -12.79 -10.68 -5.26
C VAL A 173 -13.11 -12.06 -4.70
N MET A 174 -13.38 -12.17 -3.40
CA MET A 174 -13.72 -13.46 -2.78
C MET A 174 -15.03 -14.05 -3.30
N ASN A 175 -16.09 -13.26 -3.42
CA ASN A 175 -17.42 -13.77 -3.76
C ASN A 175 -17.64 -13.94 -5.27
N LYS A 176 -17.00 -13.10 -6.11
CA LYS A 176 -17.15 -13.15 -7.57
C LYS A 176 -16.00 -13.86 -8.28
N MET A 177 -14.79 -13.88 -7.69
CA MET A 177 -13.61 -14.53 -8.28
C MET A 177 -13.21 -15.84 -7.59
N GLY A 178 -13.95 -16.27 -6.55
CA GLY A 178 -13.76 -17.58 -5.90
C GLY A 178 -14.00 -18.80 -6.82
N SER A 179 -14.54 -18.58 -8.02
CA SER A 179 -14.70 -19.63 -9.04
C SER A 179 -13.37 -20.07 -9.67
N ILE A 180 -12.31 -19.23 -9.58
CA ILE A 180 -10.96 -19.57 -10.07
C ILE A 180 -10.07 -19.90 -8.86
N PRO A 181 -9.69 -21.18 -8.65
CA PRO A 181 -8.82 -21.56 -7.53
C PRO A 181 -7.45 -20.90 -7.67
N GLY A 182 -6.96 -20.28 -6.58
CA GLY A 182 -5.65 -19.61 -6.50
C GLY A 182 -5.66 -18.09 -6.72
N LEU A 183 -6.63 -17.56 -7.47
CA LEU A 183 -6.69 -16.13 -7.77
C LEU A 183 -6.95 -15.23 -6.54
N PRO A 184 -7.84 -15.61 -5.60
CA PRO A 184 -8.05 -14.80 -4.39
C PRO A 184 -6.81 -14.78 -3.48
N GLY A 185 -5.99 -15.83 -3.50
CA GLY A 185 -4.74 -15.90 -2.75
C GLY A 185 -3.69 -14.93 -3.28
N ILE A 186 -3.54 -14.84 -4.61
CA ILE A 186 -2.63 -13.87 -5.26
C ILE A 186 -3.08 -12.45 -4.93
N PHE A 187 -4.38 -12.16 -5.04
CA PHE A 187 -4.91 -10.84 -4.78
C PHE A 187 -4.68 -10.37 -3.34
N VAL A 188 -4.93 -11.24 -2.35
CA VAL A 188 -4.74 -10.88 -0.95
C VAL A 188 -3.28 -10.89 -0.54
N SER A 189 -2.45 -11.76 -1.13
CA SER A 189 -1.01 -11.64 -0.98
C SER A 189 -0.58 -10.24 -1.43
N ALA A 190 -1.00 -9.76 -2.61
CA ALA A 190 -0.66 -8.43 -3.11
C ALA A 190 -1.15 -7.28 -2.21
N ILE A 191 -2.33 -7.38 -1.60
CA ILE A 191 -2.83 -6.36 -0.65
C ILE A 191 -2.02 -6.36 0.64
N ILE A 192 -1.82 -7.52 1.27
CA ILE A 192 -1.12 -7.65 2.55
C ILE A 192 0.33 -7.24 2.39
N SER A 193 0.95 -7.73 1.32
CA SER A 193 2.28 -7.35 0.88
C SER A 193 2.36 -5.85 0.66
N GLY A 194 1.49 -5.24 -0.15
CA GLY A 194 1.50 -3.80 -0.43
C GLY A 194 1.28 -2.88 0.78
N LEU A 195 0.80 -3.42 1.89
CA LEU A 195 0.67 -2.69 3.15
C LEU A 195 1.96 -2.75 3.97
N LEU A 196 2.65 -3.89 4.01
CA LEU A 196 3.87 -4.15 4.78
C LEU A 196 5.10 -3.45 4.20
#